data_AF-A0A670ZR95-F1
#
_entry.id   AF-A0A670ZR95-F1
#
_cell.length_a   1.000
_cell.length_b   1.000
_cell.length_c   1.000
_cell.angle_alpha   90.00
_cell.angle_beta   90.00
_cell.angle_gamma   90.00
#
_symmetry.space_group_name_H-M   'P 1'
#
loop_
_entity.id
_entity.type
_entity.pdbx_description
1 polymer ?
#
loop_
_entity_poly.entity_id
_entity_poly.type
_entity_poly.pdbx_seq_one_letter_code
_entity_poly.pdbx_strand_id
1 'polypeptide(L)'
;KLLVKNGADVHAKASGFLFQKDRKEAHFYFGELPLSLAACTNQPEVVMYLLDNRHNKAKLTEQDSMGNTVLHALVMVANNTEKNTKIVVNMYDRILMKGAKMDPPSKLEVIKNGEQLTPLTLAVKTGKVEILRHMLQRDMKERKFHHLSRKLIEWTYGPIQSSLYDLTSIDSCEENSMMETLAYNSDNRYEMLALEPLNKLLQHKWESFIRKRFLISFFFHLIFMTIFTVTAYNWSPKDELFIPTTMTIKDLLRLLGAAVILIGGIYFFPPYVLPNDRCFSVSLSGPSRFVQALAILASSVMFFANTEKYVLPMVFALLLGWMNMLYYTRGCQQTGICLVMIQKVILKDLWHFLMLYVILLVGFATGECPGKGSDDSEDRAVYSGLLRTALLLFRFTIGMGDLEYNENLKHSYTAMLLVLLFVILTYILLLNMLIALMSETVTDVSKYSQSVWQLQVRPRDWDGGHSWPSRGLNGTRSKEPAGEKMYSSGFSCGVLGAL
;
A
#
# COMPACT_ATOMS: atom_id res chain seq x y z
N LYS A 1 -7.78 19.48 43.46
CA LYS A 1 -7.81 20.89 43.94
C LYS A 1 -6.88 21.14 45.12
N LEU A 2 -7.00 20.42 46.25
CA LEU A 2 -6.13 20.60 47.42
C LEU A 2 -4.63 20.46 47.08
N LEU A 3 -4.25 19.42 46.32
CA LEU A 3 -2.86 19.20 45.89
C LEU A 3 -2.27 20.42 45.15
N VAL A 4 -3.00 20.96 44.18
CA VAL A 4 -2.50 22.11 43.39
C VAL A 4 -2.45 23.40 44.21
N LYS A 5 -3.35 23.56 45.20
CA LYS A 5 -3.28 24.67 46.17
C LYS A 5 -2.04 24.57 47.06
N ASN A 6 -1.61 23.35 47.38
CA ASN A 6 -0.42 23.07 48.18
C ASN A 6 0.88 23.02 47.35
N GLY A 7 0.88 23.55 46.12
CA GLY A 7 2.09 23.67 45.30
C GLY A 7 2.46 22.42 44.49
N ALA A 8 1.53 21.48 44.26
CA ALA A 8 1.79 20.35 43.36
C ALA A 8 2.10 20.81 41.93
N ASP A 9 3.14 20.24 41.33
CA ASP A 9 3.51 20.51 39.95
C ASP A 9 2.54 19.82 38.98
N VAL A 10 1.98 20.61 38.05
CA VAL A 10 1.03 20.14 37.03
C VAL A 10 1.73 19.57 35.80
N HIS A 11 3.05 19.72 35.70
CA HIS A 11 3.89 19.25 34.59
C HIS A 11 4.78 18.07 34.95
N ALA A 12 4.58 17.48 36.13
CA ALA A 12 5.34 16.31 36.58
C ALA A 12 5.15 15.13 35.61
N LYS A 13 6.24 14.60 35.06
CA LYS A 13 6.20 13.50 34.08
C LYS A 13 6.28 12.15 34.77
N ALA A 14 5.30 11.30 34.52
CA ALA A 14 5.28 9.90 34.95
C ALA A 14 5.93 8.99 33.89
N SER A 15 7.26 9.04 33.77
CA SER A 15 8.04 8.28 32.76
C SER A 15 8.40 6.85 33.18
N GLY A 16 7.67 6.27 34.14
CA GLY A 16 7.93 4.92 34.65
C GLY A 16 7.65 3.84 33.59
N PHE A 17 8.33 2.70 33.70
CA PHE A 17 8.22 1.61 32.72
C PHE A 17 6.78 1.09 32.52
N LEU A 18 5.92 1.17 33.54
CA LEU A 18 4.51 0.79 33.46
C LEU A 18 3.72 1.62 32.42
N PHE A 19 4.17 2.85 32.16
CA PHE A 19 3.47 3.83 31.34
C PHE A 19 4.08 3.98 29.94
N GLN A 20 5.14 3.24 29.61
CA GLN A 20 5.82 3.30 28.30
C GLN A 20 5.30 2.24 27.34
N LYS A 21 5.05 2.59 26.08
CA LYS A 21 4.41 1.70 25.09
C LYS A 21 5.28 0.52 24.62
N ASP A 22 6.61 0.67 24.60
CA ASP A 22 7.49 -0.16 23.76
C ASP A 22 7.83 -1.54 24.36
N ARG A 23 7.17 -1.97 25.44
CA ARG A 23 7.40 -3.27 26.06
C ARG A 23 6.11 -4.06 26.23
N LYS A 24 6.17 -5.38 26.01
CA LYS A 24 5.03 -6.31 26.06
C LYS A 24 4.27 -6.31 27.42
N GLU A 25 4.86 -5.76 28.47
CA GLU A 25 4.29 -5.62 29.82
C GLU A 25 3.64 -4.25 30.09
N ALA A 26 3.63 -3.35 29.10
CA ALA A 26 3.01 -2.04 29.22
C ALA A 26 1.49 -2.13 29.16
N HIS A 27 0.83 -1.79 30.26
CA HIS A 27 -0.63 -1.91 30.36
C HIS A 27 -1.39 -0.64 29.97
N PHE A 28 -0.79 0.55 30.12
CA PHE A 28 -1.53 1.81 29.92
C PHE A 28 -0.63 3.02 29.62
N TYR A 29 -0.66 3.51 28.38
CA TYR A 29 -0.01 4.76 27.99
C TYR A 29 -1.03 5.91 27.93
N PHE A 30 -0.73 7.04 28.57
CA PHE A 30 -1.58 8.24 28.62
C PHE A 30 -0.84 9.56 28.38
N GLY A 31 0.40 9.52 27.89
CA GLY A 31 1.19 10.72 27.59
C GLY A 31 1.82 11.42 28.79
N GLU A 32 2.20 10.64 29.83
CA GLU A 32 3.02 10.94 31.02
C GLU A 32 2.65 12.17 31.89
N LEU A 33 1.80 13.07 31.41
CA LEU A 33 1.45 14.33 32.05
C LEU A 33 0.11 14.19 32.78
N PRO A 34 -0.10 14.90 33.92
CA PRO A 34 -1.36 14.92 34.63
C PRO A 34 -2.54 15.40 33.78
N LEU A 35 -2.28 16.38 32.90
CA LEU A 35 -3.27 16.89 31.96
C LEU A 35 -3.68 15.82 30.94
N SER A 36 -2.70 15.12 30.36
CA SER A 36 -2.93 14.05 29.39
C SER A 36 -3.68 12.88 30.03
N LEU A 37 -3.34 12.52 31.28
CA LEU A 37 -4.06 11.51 32.05
C LEU A 37 -5.53 11.89 32.29
N ALA A 38 -5.78 13.13 32.71
CA ALA A 38 -7.15 13.61 32.95
C ALA A 38 -7.99 13.61 31.67
N ALA A 39 -7.37 13.92 30.52
CA ALA A 39 -8.01 13.85 29.21
C ALA A 39 -8.31 12.39 28.81
N CYS A 40 -7.34 11.49 28.91
CA CYS A 40 -7.48 10.07 28.55
C CYS A 40 -8.48 9.32 29.46
N THR A 41 -8.66 9.74 30.71
CA THR A 41 -9.60 9.14 31.67
C THR A 41 -11.01 9.75 31.64
N ASN A 42 -11.31 10.62 30.67
CA ASN A 42 -12.60 11.27 30.50
C ASN A 42 -13.05 12.12 31.71
N GLN A 43 -12.14 12.90 32.29
CA GLN A 43 -12.44 13.78 33.43
C GLN A 43 -12.43 15.26 33.01
N PRO A 44 -13.47 15.77 32.32
CA PRO A 44 -13.46 17.11 31.76
C PRO A 44 -13.35 18.19 32.85
N GLU A 45 -13.93 17.98 34.03
CA GLU A 45 -13.84 18.93 35.15
C GLU A 45 -12.41 19.12 35.64
N VAL A 46 -11.62 18.04 35.66
CA VAL A 46 -10.21 18.09 36.07
C VAL A 46 -9.39 18.77 34.99
N VAL A 47 -9.63 18.47 33.71
CA VAL A 47 -8.99 19.17 32.58
C VAL A 47 -9.27 20.67 32.64
N MET A 48 -10.53 21.07 32.82
CA MET A 48 -10.89 22.49 32.92
C MET A 48 -10.25 23.15 34.14
N TYR A 49 -10.20 22.46 35.28
CA TYR A 49 -9.54 22.96 36.48
C TYR A 49 -8.03 23.14 36.28
N LEU A 50 -7.34 22.19 35.65
CA LEU A 50 -5.90 22.26 35.40
C LEU A 50 -5.53 23.40 34.43
N LEU A 51 -6.41 23.68 33.47
CA LEU A 51 -6.21 24.76 32.49
C LEU A 51 -6.57 26.14 33.07
N ASP A 52 -7.66 26.27 33.83
CA ASP A 52 -8.18 27.55 34.33
C ASP A 52 -7.60 27.98 35.70
N ASN A 53 -6.72 27.18 36.31
CA ASN A 53 -6.20 27.46 37.66
C ASN A 53 -5.42 28.79 37.74
N ARG A 54 -5.46 29.44 38.91
CA ARG A 54 -4.74 30.70 39.17
C ARG A 54 -3.28 30.50 39.61
N HIS A 55 -2.97 29.36 40.24
CA HIS A 55 -1.65 29.12 40.84
C HIS A 55 -0.62 28.64 39.80
N ASN A 56 -0.89 27.50 39.17
CA ASN A 56 -0.04 26.91 38.13
C ASN A 56 -0.94 26.37 37.02
N LYS A 57 -0.85 26.96 35.83
CA LYS A 57 -1.66 26.57 34.66
C LYS A 57 -0.95 25.48 33.89
N ALA A 58 -1.68 24.43 33.55
CA ALA A 58 -1.21 23.44 32.61
C ALA A 58 -1.09 24.08 31.21
N LYS A 59 0.02 23.82 30.53
CA LYS A 59 0.34 24.32 29.20
C LYS A 59 0.01 23.22 28.22
N LEU A 60 -0.76 23.56 27.18
CA LEU A 60 -1.20 22.58 26.18
C LEU A 60 -0.09 22.18 25.21
N THR A 61 1.00 22.96 25.15
CA THR A 61 2.17 22.72 24.30
C THR A 61 3.20 21.78 24.94
N GLU A 62 3.03 21.41 26.21
CA GLU A 62 3.97 20.52 26.91
C GLU A 62 3.91 19.11 26.33
N GLN A 63 5.08 18.50 26.25
CA GLN A 63 5.30 17.20 25.63
C GLN A 63 5.83 16.19 26.64
N ASP A 64 5.47 14.92 26.45
CA ASP A 64 6.03 13.80 27.20
C ASP A 64 7.47 13.46 26.77
N SER A 65 8.02 12.36 27.28
CA SER A 65 9.36 11.89 26.93
C SER A 65 9.51 11.43 25.46
N MET A 66 8.41 11.10 24.79
CA MET A 66 8.36 10.73 23.35
C MET A 66 8.06 11.94 22.45
N GLY A 67 7.92 13.15 23.01
CA GLY A 67 7.52 14.35 22.28
C GLY A 67 6.02 14.44 22.01
N ASN A 68 5.20 13.54 22.54
CA ASN A 68 3.76 13.54 22.33
C ASN A 68 3.08 14.60 23.22
N THR A 69 2.17 15.37 22.62
CA THR A 69 1.27 16.29 23.34
C THR A 69 0.03 15.56 23.85
N VAL A 70 -0.83 16.26 24.60
CA VAL A 70 -2.14 15.75 25.03
C VAL A 70 -3.00 15.23 23.85
N LEU A 71 -2.92 15.88 22.69
CA LEU A 71 -3.68 15.46 21.49
C LEU A 71 -3.15 14.14 20.94
N HIS A 72 -1.83 13.95 20.92
CA HIS A 72 -1.21 12.69 20.52
C HIS A 72 -1.58 11.57 21.49
N ALA A 73 -1.56 11.83 22.80
CA ALA A 73 -1.97 10.86 23.82
C ALA A 73 -3.44 10.42 23.65
N LEU A 74 -4.35 11.34 23.35
CA LEU A 74 -5.75 11.04 23.05
C LEU A 74 -5.91 10.15 21.81
N VAL A 75 -5.15 10.44 20.74
CA VAL A 75 -5.12 9.60 19.53
C VAL A 75 -4.63 8.18 19.84
N MET A 76 -3.64 8.06 20.72
CA MET A 76 -3.07 6.76 21.11
C MET A 76 -4.06 5.91 21.92
N VAL A 77 -4.81 6.53 22.83
CA VAL A 77 -5.83 5.86 23.65
C VAL A 77 -7.13 5.59 22.87
N ALA A 78 -7.36 6.30 21.77
CA ALA A 78 -8.52 6.07 20.92
C ALA A 78 -8.57 4.62 20.43
N ASN A 79 -9.76 4.04 20.38
CA ASN A 79 -10.02 2.76 19.73
C ASN A 79 -11.19 2.94 18.75
N ASN A 80 -11.40 1.96 17.86
CA ASN A 80 -12.47 2.03 16.87
C ASN A 80 -13.85 1.63 17.46
N THR A 81 -14.01 1.60 18.79
CA THR A 81 -15.33 1.40 19.41
C THR A 81 -16.09 2.71 19.46
N GLU A 82 -17.38 2.67 19.16
CA GLU A 82 -18.22 3.88 19.08
C GLU A 82 -18.27 4.65 20.41
N LYS A 83 -18.35 3.94 21.55
CA LYS A 83 -18.41 4.54 22.89
C LYS A 83 -17.15 5.33 23.22
N ASN A 84 -15.97 4.72 23.05
CA ASN A 84 -14.70 5.40 23.32
C ASN A 84 -14.47 6.54 22.34
N THR A 85 -14.80 6.34 21.05
CA THR A 85 -14.68 7.40 20.04
C THR A 85 -15.45 8.66 20.45
N LYS A 86 -16.72 8.53 20.84
CA LYS A 86 -17.53 9.67 21.29
C LYS A 86 -16.90 10.41 22.47
N ILE A 87 -16.32 9.67 23.42
CA ILE A 87 -15.63 10.23 24.58
C ILE A 87 -14.39 11.01 24.15
N VAL A 88 -13.51 10.38 23.37
CA VAL A 88 -12.25 10.98 22.92
C VAL A 88 -12.52 12.21 22.04
N VAL A 89 -13.48 12.12 21.14
CA VAL A 89 -13.91 13.23 20.26
C VAL A 89 -14.39 14.44 21.08
N ASN A 90 -15.30 14.23 22.03
CA ASN A 90 -15.80 15.30 22.89
C ASN A 90 -14.68 15.93 23.73
N MET A 91 -13.75 15.11 24.24
CA MET A 91 -12.59 15.62 24.99
C MET A 91 -11.64 16.42 24.08
N TYR A 92 -11.36 15.91 22.88
CA TYR A 92 -10.50 16.52 21.88
C TYR A 92 -11.02 17.91 21.47
N ASP A 93 -12.31 18.03 21.13
CA ASP A 93 -12.94 19.31 20.77
C ASP A 93 -12.93 20.30 21.95
N ARG A 94 -13.18 19.83 23.18
CA ARG A 94 -13.13 20.68 24.39
C ARG A 94 -11.74 21.25 24.63
N ILE A 95 -10.70 20.44 24.47
CA ILE A 95 -9.31 20.87 24.63
C ILE A 95 -8.94 21.89 23.56
N LEU A 96 -9.33 21.66 22.29
CA LEU A 96 -9.09 22.62 21.21
C LEU A 96 -9.81 23.95 21.43
N MET A 97 -11.09 23.93 21.82
CA MET A 97 -11.84 25.15 22.13
C MET A 97 -11.21 25.94 23.28
N LYS A 98 -10.70 25.25 24.30
CA LYS A 98 -10.00 25.90 25.41
C LYS A 98 -8.63 26.42 25.01
N GLY A 99 -7.87 25.67 24.21
CA GLY A 99 -6.60 26.11 23.65
C GLY A 99 -6.74 27.41 22.87
N ALA A 100 -7.72 27.48 21.96
CA ALA A 100 -7.98 28.70 21.19
C ALA A 100 -8.44 29.90 22.05
N LYS A 101 -9.09 29.66 23.20
CA LYS A 101 -9.43 30.73 24.17
C LYS A 101 -8.21 31.23 24.95
N MET A 102 -7.27 30.34 25.26
CA MET A 102 -6.12 30.65 26.12
C MET A 102 -4.95 31.23 25.33
N ASP A 103 -4.65 30.64 24.18
CA ASP A 103 -3.50 31.01 23.34
C ASP A 103 -3.89 31.00 21.85
N PRO A 104 -4.53 32.08 21.37
CA PRO A 104 -5.02 32.20 19.99
C PRO A 104 -3.99 31.96 18.87
N PRO A 105 -2.71 32.36 18.97
CA PRO A 105 -1.72 32.10 17.91
C PRO A 105 -1.22 30.64 17.88
N SER A 106 -1.37 29.87 18.95
CA SER A 106 -0.83 28.51 19.02
C SER A 106 -1.72 27.47 18.31
N LYS A 107 -1.27 26.97 17.16
CA LYS A 107 -1.95 25.86 16.47
C LYS A 107 -1.51 24.52 17.08
N LEU A 108 -2.23 24.04 18.09
CA LEU A 108 -1.95 22.79 18.80
C LEU A 108 -1.84 21.55 17.88
N GLU A 109 -2.58 21.53 16.76
CA GLU A 109 -2.56 20.42 15.81
C GLU A 109 -1.32 20.38 14.90
N VAL A 110 -0.54 21.46 14.85
CA VAL A 110 0.66 21.57 14.01
C VAL A 110 1.91 21.08 14.76
N ILE A 111 1.84 20.98 16.09
CA ILE A 111 2.94 20.51 16.92
C ILE A 111 3.23 19.06 16.57
N LYS A 112 4.50 18.77 16.27
CA LYS A 112 4.99 17.43 15.93
C LYS A 112 5.57 16.74 17.16
N ASN A 113 5.48 15.41 17.17
CA ASN A 113 6.14 14.56 18.17
C ASN A 113 7.62 14.30 17.82
N GLY A 114 8.31 13.50 18.65
CA GLY A 114 9.71 13.13 18.41
C GLY A 114 9.95 12.40 17.08
N GLU A 115 8.93 11.74 16.53
CA GLU A 115 8.96 11.09 15.21
C GLU A 115 8.56 12.04 14.06
N GLN A 116 8.45 13.35 14.32
CA GLN A 116 8.00 14.36 13.35
C GLN A 116 6.56 14.17 12.83
N LEU A 117 5.70 13.51 13.61
CA LEU A 117 4.29 13.28 13.30
C LEU A 117 3.40 14.28 14.06
N THR A 118 2.42 14.86 13.35
CA THR A 118 1.30 15.59 13.95
C THR A 118 0.23 14.63 14.49
N PRO A 119 -0.73 15.07 15.33
CA PRO A 119 -1.80 14.20 15.84
C PRO A 119 -2.61 13.54 14.71
N LEU A 120 -2.79 14.26 13.59
CA LEU A 120 -3.47 13.75 12.40
C LEU A 120 -2.67 12.60 11.75
N THR A 121 -1.37 12.82 11.50
CA THR A 121 -0.51 11.79 10.90
C THR A 121 -0.29 10.60 11.84
N LEU A 122 -0.31 10.82 13.16
CA LEU A 122 -0.26 9.75 14.15
C LEU A 122 -1.54 8.91 14.13
N ALA A 123 -2.72 9.54 13.98
CA ALA A 123 -4.00 8.82 13.86
C ALA A 123 -4.03 7.92 12.64
N VAL A 124 -3.42 8.38 11.54
CA VAL A 124 -3.15 7.55 10.36
C VAL A 124 -2.23 6.39 10.70
N LYS A 125 -1.01 6.66 11.19
CA LYS A 125 -0.01 5.62 11.49
C LYS A 125 -0.56 4.51 12.40
N THR A 126 -1.41 4.89 13.35
CA THR A 126 -2.00 3.98 14.36
C THR A 126 -3.31 3.30 13.93
N GLY A 127 -3.84 3.57 12.73
CA GLY A 127 -5.03 2.88 12.23
C GLY A 127 -6.36 3.32 12.87
N LYS A 128 -6.43 4.53 13.45
CA LYS A 128 -7.61 5.03 14.17
C LYS A 128 -8.56 5.78 13.23
N VAL A 129 -9.46 5.04 12.60
CA VAL A 129 -10.34 5.54 11.52
C VAL A 129 -11.36 6.55 12.03
N GLU A 130 -12.00 6.26 13.16
CA GLU A 130 -13.13 7.04 13.65
C GLU A 130 -12.72 8.43 14.17
N ILE A 131 -11.62 8.52 14.92
CA ILE A 131 -11.08 9.81 15.35
C ILE A 131 -10.57 10.61 14.15
N LEU A 132 -9.97 9.94 13.15
CA LEU A 132 -9.52 10.58 11.93
C LEU A 132 -10.69 11.15 11.13
N ARG A 133 -11.79 10.41 11.01
CA ARG A 133 -13.05 10.86 10.39
C ARG A 133 -13.54 12.13 11.04
N HIS A 134 -13.57 12.16 12.38
CA HIS A 134 -13.96 13.36 13.13
C HIS A 134 -13.01 14.53 12.88
N MET A 135 -11.70 14.33 12.94
CA MET A 135 -10.72 15.39 12.70
C MET A 135 -10.88 16.03 11.31
N LEU A 136 -11.10 15.22 10.26
CA LEU A 136 -11.26 15.71 8.89
C LEU A 136 -12.62 16.37 8.63
N GLN A 137 -13.70 15.84 9.22
CA GLN A 137 -15.06 16.33 9.03
C GLN A 137 -15.49 17.35 10.10
N ARG A 138 -14.56 17.83 10.92
CA ARG A 138 -14.84 18.74 12.03
C ARG A 138 -15.42 20.07 11.54
N ASP A 139 -16.61 20.36 12.03
CA ASP A 139 -17.31 21.64 11.87
C ASP A 139 -17.67 22.24 13.24
N MET A 140 -17.02 23.34 13.59
CA MET A 140 -17.28 24.13 14.79
C MET A 140 -18.41 25.13 14.53
N LYS A 141 -19.56 24.92 15.18
CA LYS A 141 -20.76 25.77 15.05
C LYS A 141 -20.57 27.19 15.60
N GLU A 142 -19.68 27.36 16.59
CA GLU A 142 -19.46 28.66 17.23
C GLU A 142 -18.55 29.55 16.37
N ARG A 143 -19.00 30.79 16.08
CA ARG A 143 -18.26 31.71 15.20
C ARG A 143 -16.81 31.98 15.63
N LYS A 144 -16.56 31.99 16.94
CA LYS A 144 -15.23 32.22 17.52
C LYS A 144 -14.24 31.10 17.18
N PHE A 145 -14.73 29.89 16.90
CA PHE A 145 -13.93 28.69 16.67
C PHE A 145 -13.95 28.22 15.22
N HIS A 146 -14.53 28.97 14.27
CA HIS A 146 -14.53 28.60 12.85
C HIS A 146 -13.13 28.40 12.27
N HIS A 147 -12.12 29.12 12.76
CA HIS A 147 -10.72 28.95 12.33
C HIS A 147 -10.13 27.56 12.65
N LEU A 148 -10.79 26.77 13.51
CA LEU A 148 -10.43 25.40 13.83
C LEU A 148 -11.20 24.37 12.98
N SER A 149 -12.26 24.78 12.28
CA SER A 149 -13.04 23.88 11.42
C SER A 149 -12.20 23.45 10.21
N ARG A 150 -12.18 22.16 9.92
CA ARG A 150 -11.57 21.63 8.69
C ARG A 150 -12.58 21.43 7.57
N LYS A 151 -13.87 21.26 7.93
CA LYS A 151 -14.99 21.25 7.01
C LYS A 151 -15.76 22.55 7.16
N LEU A 152 -15.82 23.33 6.09
CA LEU A 152 -16.61 24.56 6.02
C LEU A 152 -17.73 24.37 5.00
N ILE A 153 -18.95 24.72 5.40
CA ILE A 153 -20.11 24.66 4.52
C ILE A 153 -20.20 26.01 3.80
N GLU A 154 -19.96 26.02 2.49
CA GLU A 154 -19.93 27.25 1.70
C GLU A 154 -21.35 27.72 1.39
N TRP A 155 -22.20 26.81 0.92
CA TRP A 155 -23.61 27.05 0.66
C TRP A 155 -24.40 25.75 0.70
N THR A 156 -25.69 25.87 1.03
CA THR A 156 -26.67 24.80 1.02
C THR A 156 -27.89 25.26 0.23
N TYR A 157 -28.30 24.47 -0.76
CA TYR A 157 -29.52 24.69 -1.53
C TYR A 157 -30.37 23.42 -1.47
N GLY A 158 -31.33 23.39 -0.53
CA GLY A 158 -32.15 22.22 -0.26
C GLY A 158 -31.28 20.99 0.04
N PRO A 159 -31.31 19.93 -0.79
CA PRO A 159 -30.48 18.74 -0.59
C PRO A 159 -29.02 18.88 -1.07
N ILE A 160 -28.69 19.92 -1.85
CA ILE A 160 -27.35 20.12 -2.41
C ILE A 160 -26.53 20.95 -1.43
N GLN A 161 -25.35 20.44 -1.06
CA GLN A 161 -24.43 21.13 -0.17
C GLN A 161 -23.03 21.19 -0.79
N SER A 162 -22.43 22.37 -0.82
CA SER A 162 -21.00 22.54 -1.10
C SER A 162 -20.25 22.63 0.23
N SER A 163 -19.27 21.74 0.42
CA SER A 163 -18.37 21.77 1.57
C SER A 163 -16.92 21.88 1.13
N LEU A 164 -16.22 22.87 1.67
CA LEU A 164 -14.79 23.06 1.53
C LEU A 164 -14.05 22.28 2.61
N TYR A 165 -13.04 21.51 2.21
CA TYR A 165 -12.16 20.77 3.10
C TYR A 165 -10.77 21.40 3.12
N ASP A 166 -10.21 21.60 4.32
CA ASP A 166 -8.82 22.02 4.49
C ASP A 166 -7.87 20.87 4.14
N LEU A 167 -6.93 21.14 3.23
CA LEU A 167 -5.94 20.17 2.72
C LEU A 167 -4.57 20.28 3.40
N THR A 168 -4.39 21.22 4.33
CA THR A 168 -3.13 21.35 5.10
C THR A 168 -2.80 20.03 5.80
N SER A 169 -1.54 19.59 5.78
CA SER A 169 -1.03 18.28 6.25
C SER A 169 -1.56 17.04 5.51
N ILE A 170 -2.54 17.18 4.61
CA ILE A 170 -3.12 16.06 3.85
C ILE A 170 -2.40 15.89 2.50
N ASP A 171 -2.16 17.00 1.82
CA ASP A 171 -1.65 16.98 0.44
C ASP A 171 -0.17 16.53 0.36
N SER A 172 0.17 15.90 -0.76
CA SER A 172 1.48 15.30 -1.05
C SER A 172 2.61 16.32 -1.22
N CYS A 173 2.29 17.63 -1.23
CA CYS A 173 3.28 18.70 -1.35
C CYS A 173 4.02 18.99 -0.03
N GLU A 174 3.48 18.56 1.11
CA GLU A 174 4.11 18.75 2.41
C GLU A 174 5.01 17.56 2.78
N GLU A 175 6.14 17.84 3.43
CA GLU A 175 7.02 16.80 3.97
C GLU A 175 6.32 16.01 5.09
N ASN A 176 6.44 14.68 5.07
CA ASN A 176 5.69 13.76 5.94
C ASN A 176 4.18 13.94 5.85
N SER A 177 3.67 14.13 4.62
CA SER A 177 2.23 14.25 4.38
C SER A 177 1.45 13.07 4.98
N MET A 178 0.22 13.34 5.37
CA MET A 178 -0.73 12.30 5.77
C MET A 178 -0.86 11.21 4.70
N MET A 179 -0.87 11.60 3.42
CA MET A 179 -0.95 10.66 2.29
C MET A 179 0.25 9.72 2.22
N GLU A 180 1.45 10.25 2.47
CA GLU A 180 2.68 9.46 2.52
C GLU A 180 2.66 8.49 3.71
N THR A 181 2.30 8.99 4.90
CA THR A 181 2.19 8.17 6.11
C THR A 181 1.17 7.04 5.94
N LEU A 182 0.02 7.35 5.34
CA LEU A 182 -1.06 6.39 5.04
C LEU A 182 -0.61 5.30 4.05
N ALA A 183 0.31 5.62 3.15
CA ALA A 183 0.84 4.67 2.19
C ALA A 183 1.74 3.62 2.87
N TYR A 184 2.61 4.06 3.79
CA TYR A 184 3.62 3.20 4.42
C TYR A 184 3.10 2.47 5.65
N ASN A 185 2.39 3.16 6.54
CA ASN A 185 2.04 2.66 7.85
C ASN A 185 0.56 2.89 8.15
N SER A 186 -0.24 1.81 8.12
CA SER A 186 -1.46 1.73 8.93
C SER A 186 -2.13 0.36 8.88
N ASP A 187 -2.66 -0.04 10.02
CA ASP A 187 -3.75 -1.00 10.11
C ASP A 187 -5.06 -0.30 9.65
N ASN A 188 -6.01 -1.03 9.05
CA ASN A 188 -7.30 -0.48 8.55
C ASN A 188 -7.21 0.64 7.48
N ARG A 189 -6.18 0.64 6.64
CA ARG A 189 -5.97 1.63 5.55
C ARG A 189 -7.16 1.79 4.62
N TYR A 190 -7.88 0.70 4.37
CA TYR A 190 -8.98 0.66 3.41
C TYR A 190 -10.17 1.50 3.89
N GLU A 191 -10.46 1.52 5.20
CA GLU A 191 -11.53 2.34 5.77
C GLU A 191 -11.14 3.81 5.79
N MET A 192 -9.89 4.12 6.12
CA MET A 192 -9.37 5.50 6.10
C MET A 192 -9.48 6.14 4.71
N LEU A 193 -9.20 5.37 3.66
CA LEU A 193 -9.26 5.89 2.30
C LEU A 193 -10.67 5.97 1.72
N ALA A 194 -11.63 5.29 2.34
CA ALA A 194 -13.04 5.42 2.01
C ALA A 194 -13.62 6.74 2.56
N LEU A 195 -12.89 7.46 3.43
CA LEU A 195 -13.29 8.78 3.90
C LEU A 195 -13.45 9.75 2.73
N GLU A 196 -14.55 10.48 2.74
CA GLU A 196 -15.00 11.36 1.66
C GLU A 196 -13.92 12.32 1.13
N PRO A 197 -13.22 13.14 1.95
CA PRO A 197 -12.26 14.10 1.43
C PRO A 197 -11.07 13.43 0.74
N LEU A 198 -10.58 12.31 1.30
CA LEU A 198 -9.47 11.56 0.72
C LEU A 198 -9.88 10.88 -0.58
N ASN A 199 -11.04 10.22 -0.60
CA ASN A 199 -11.56 9.56 -1.79
C ASN A 199 -11.75 10.56 -2.94
N LYS A 200 -12.37 11.72 -2.67
CA LYS A 200 -12.58 12.77 -3.67
C LYS A 200 -11.28 13.43 -4.14
N LEU A 201 -10.36 13.75 -3.23
CA LEU A 201 -9.04 14.30 -3.57
C LEU A 201 -8.27 13.36 -4.50
N LEU A 202 -8.28 12.07 -4.19
CA LEU A 202 -7.56 11.05 -4.96
C LEU A 202 -8.21 10.80 -6.31
N GLN A 203 -9.55 10.79 -6.38
CA GLN A 203 -10.27 10.73 -7.65
C GLN A 203 -9.90 11.92 -8.55
N HIS A 204 -9.87 13.13 -8.00
CA HIS A 204 -9.50 14.33 -8.74
C HIS A 204 -8.05 14.29 -9.26
N LYS A 205 -7.09 13.87 -8.42
CA LYS A 205 -5.69 13.67 -8.85
C LYS A 205 -5.58 12.63 -9.96
N TRP A 206 -6.35 11.55 -9.86
CA TRP A 206 -6.37 10.48 -10.86
C TRP A 206 -6.83 10.98 -12.23
N GLU A 207 -7.98 11.65 -12.27
CA GLU A 207 -8.59 12.13 -13.51
C GLU A 207 -7.77 13.24 -14.20
N SER A 208 -7.15 14.12 -13.40
CA SER A 208 -6.42 15.29 -13.90
C SER A 208 -5.05 14.93 -14.51
N PHE A 209 -4.20 14.22 -13.75
CA PHE A 209 -2.80 13.98 -14.13
C PHE A 209 -2.45 12.50 -14.28
N ILE A 210 -2.78 11.69 -13.27
CA ILE A 210 -2.23 10.34 -13.14
C ILE A 210 -2.70 9.44 -14.27
N ARG A 211 -3.98 9.53 -14.67
CA ARG A 211 -4.54 8.74 -15.77
C ARG A 211 -3.77 8.94 -17.08
N LYS A 212 -3.41 10.19 -17.41
CA LYS A 212 -2.66 10.49 -18.65
C LYS A 212 -1.25 9.92 -18.59
N ARG A 213 -0.54 10.15 -17.47
CA ARG A 213 0.82 9.63 -17.27
C ARG A 213 0.86 8.10 -17.25
N PHE A 214 -0.12 7.47 -16.61
CA PHE A 214 -0.27 6.03 -16.56
C PHE A 214 -0.49 5.42 -17.94
N LEU A 215 -1.37 6.00 -18.75
CA LEU A 215 -1.60 5.56 -20.13
C LEU A 215 -0.33 5.71 -20.99
N ILE A 216 0.37 6.84 -20.88
CA ILE A 216 1.64 7.06 -21.60
C ILE A 216 2.66 5.98 -21.21
N SER A 217 2.83 5.70 -19.92
CA SER A 217 3.74 4.64 -19.46
C SER A 217 3.31 3.25 -19.94
N PHE A 218 2.00 2.97 -19.97
CA PHE A 218 1.48 1.72 -20.49
C PHE A 218 1.87 1.52 -21.96
N PHE A 219 1.71 2.55 -22.79
CA PHE A 219 2.11 2.49 -24.19
C PHE A 219 3.62 2.27 -24.37
N PHE A 220 4.46 2.96 -23.60
CA PHE A 220 5.91 2.75 -23.64
C PHE A 220 6.31 1.32 -23.21
N HIS A 221 5.66 0.77 -22.17
CA HIS A 221 5.93 -0.60 -21.75
C HIS A 221 5.45 -1.63 -22.76
N LEU A 222 4.29 -1.41 -23.41
CA LEU A 222 3.79 -2.25 -24.49
C LEU A 222 4.79 -2.27 -25.67
N ILE A 223 5.28 -1.11 -26.09
CA ILE A 223 6.29 -0.99 -27.16
C ILE A 223 7.58 -1.70 -26.77
N PHE A 224 8.05 -1.55 -25.54
CA PHE A 224 9.22 -2.27 -25.06
C PHE A 224 9.01 -3.79 -25.13
N MET A 225 7.86 -4.29 -24.69
CA MET A 225 7.54 -5.72 -24.71
C MET A 225 7.40 -6.28 -26.12
N THR A 226 6.85 -5.53 -27.08
CA THR A 226 6.79 -5.96 -28.49
C THR A 226 8.16 -5.96 -29.14
N ILE A 227 9.03 -4.99 -28.84
CA ILE A 227 10.43 -5.02 -29.31
C ILE A 227 11.15 -6.22 -28.70
N PHE A 228 10.92 -6.51 -27.42
CA PHE A 228 11.54 -7.65 -26.73
C PHE A 228 11.09 -8.99 -27.34
N THR A 229 9.80 -9.19 -27.64
CA THR A 229 9.32 -10.41 -28.31
C THR A 229 9.87 -10.57 -29.71
N VAL A 230 9.87 -9.49 -30.52
CA VAL A 230 10.38 -9.54 -31.90
C VAL A 230 11.87 -9.85 -31.91
N THR A 231 12.64 -9.25 -30.98
CA THR A 231 14.07 -9.53 -30.85
C THR A 231 14.32 -10.97 -30.43
N ALA A 232 13.59 -11.47 -29.42
CA ALA A 232 13.71 -12.86 -28.96
C ALA A 232 13.34 -13.89 -30.03
N TYR A 233 12.31 -13.62 -30.84
CA TYR A 233 11.90 -14.50 -31.94
C TYR A 233 12.91 -14.51 -33.10
N ASN A 234 13.47 -13.35 -33.44
CA ASN A 234 14.44 -13.22 -34.53
C ASN A 234 15.85 -13.70 -34.16
N TRP A 235 16.07 -14.02 -32.88
CA TRP A 235 17.32 -14.54 -32.35
C TRP A 235 17.37 -16.06 -32.49
N SER A 236 17.87 -16.53 -33.63
CA SER A 236 18.10 -17.96 -33.85
C SER A 236 19.42 -18.36 -33.15
N PRO A 237 19.42 -19.37 -32.25
CA PRO A 237 20.64 -19.84 -31.59
C PRO A 237 21.63 -20.55 -32.53
N LYS A 238 21.29 -20.70 -33.82
CA LYS A 238 22.11 -21.39 -34.83
C LYS A 238 23.00 -20.46 -35.67
N ASP A 239 22.90 -19.14 -35.49
CA ASP A 239 23.72 -18.20 -36.25
C ASP A 239 25.05 -18.00 -35.51
N GLU A 240 26.09 -18.67 -35.99
CA GLU A 240 27.48 -18.43 -35.57
C GLU A 240 27.88 -16.97 -35.83
N LEU A 241 28.68 -16.44 -34.91
CA LEU A 241 29.48 -15.22 -34.98
C LEU A 241 28.83 -13.89 -34.59
N PHE A 242 29.52 -13.25 -33.65
CA PHE A 242 29.18 -12.00 -32.97
C PHE A 242 29.10 -10.76 -33.89
N ILE A 243 29.59 -10.84 -35.13
CA ILE A 243 29.56 -9.74 -36.12
C ILE A 243 29.58 -10.35 -37.54
N PRO A 244 28.47 -10.37 -38.30
CA PRO A 244 28.56 -10.62 -39.72
C PRO A 244 29.29 -9.45 -40.40
N THR A 245 30.30 -9.76 -41.22
CA THR A 245 31.13 -8.79 -41.95
C THR A 245 30.37 -8.00 -43.02
N THR A 246 29.08 -8.30 -43.23
CA THR A 246 28.16 -7.56 -44.11
C THR A 246 27.00 -7.01 -43.29
N MET A 247 26.88 -5.68 -43.22
CA MET A 247 25.79 -4.97 -42.53
C MET A 247 24.46 -5.14 -43.26
N THR A 248 23.77 -6.25 -43.00
CA THR A 248 22.38 -6.44 -43.44
C THR A 248 21.44 -5.63 -42.56
N ILE A 249 20.36 -5.06 -43.14
CA ILE A 249 19.33 -4.32 -42.38
C ILE A 249 18.78 -5.14 -41.20
N LYS A 250 18.71 -6.47 -41.36
CA LYS A 250 18.26 -7.41 -40.32
C LYS A 250 19.21 -7.46 -39.11
N ASP A 251 20.51 -7.37 -39.32
CA ASP A 251 21.52 -7.45 -38.26
C ASP A 251 21.62 -6.13 -37.48
N LEU A 252 21.45 -5.00 -38.18
CA LEU A 252 21.28 -3.70 -37.53
C LEU A 252 20.04 -3.66 -36.63
N LEU A 253 18.92 -4.20 -37.09
CA LEU A 253 17.68 -4.28 -36.30
C LEU A 253 17.84 -5.16 -35.05
N ARG A 254 18.57 -6.27 -35.17
CA ARG A 254 18.90 -7.19 -34.06
C ARG A 254 19.79 -6.51 -33.01
N LEU A 255 20.83 -5.80 -33.45
CA LEU A 255 21.73 -5.06 -32.55
C LEU A 255 20.99 -3.94 -31.82
N LEU A 256 20.15 -3.19 -32.54
CA LEU A 256 19.31 -2.14 -31.96
C LEU A 256 18.35 -2.72 -30.91
N GLY A 257 17.70 -3.85 -31.21
CA GLY A 257 16.82 -4.55 -30.27
C GLY A 257 17.55 -4.99 -29.00
N ALA A 258 18.74 -5.58 -29.14
CA ALA A 258 19.57 -5.97 -27.99
C ALA A 258 19.99 -4.77 -27.13
N ALA A 259 20.37 -3.65 -27.76
CA ALA A 259 20.70 -2.41 -27.05
C ALA A 259 19.50 -1.85 -26.28
N VAL A 260 18.30 -1.85 -26.88
CA VAL A 260 17.06 -1.41 -26.21
C VAL A 260 16.71 -2.29 -25.01
N ILE A 261 16.88 -3.62 -25.12
CA ILE A 261 16.65 -4.56 -24.01
C ILE A 261 17.63 -4.31 -22.87
N LEU A 262 18.91 -4.10 -23.18
CA LEU A 262 19.94 -3.81 -22.19
C LEU A 262 19.67 -2.48 -21.46
N ILE A 263 19.34 -1.42 -22.21
CA ILE A 263 18.95 -0.12 -21.65
C ILE A 263 17.70 -0.26 -20.78
N GLY A 264 16.71 -1.05 -21.22
CA GLY A 264 15.53 -1.36 -20.43
C GLY A 264 15.85 -2.06 -19.12
N GLY A 265 16.72 -3.08 -19.14
CA GLY A 265 17.21 -3.76 -17.94
C GLY A 265 17.90 -2.82 -16.95
N ILE A 266 18.74 -1.92 -17.46
CA ILE A 266 19.43 -0.88 -16.67
C ILE A 266 18.44 0.18 -16.16
N TYR A 267 17.36 0.48 -16.87
CA TYR A 267 16.33 1.42 -16.39
C TYR A 267 15.48 0.82 -15.26
N PHE A 268 15.17 -0.47 -15.32
CA PHE A 268 14.35 -1.14 -14.31
C PHE A 268 15.11 -1.50 -13.02
N PHE A 269 16.44 -1.53 -13.02
CA PHE A 269 17.29 -1.99 -11.91
C PHE A 269 17.55 -0.96 -10.77
N PRO A 270 17.86 0.34 -11.02
CA PRO A 270 18.26 1.33 -10.02
C PRO A 270 17.27 1.64 -8.90
N PRO A 271 15.93 1.71 -9.12
CA PRO A 271 15.01 2.07 -8.04
C PRO A 271 14.96 1.05 -6.89
N TYR A 272 15.58 -0.12 -7.05
CA TYR A 272 15.60 -1.21 -6.07
C TYR A 272 16.96 -1.41 -5.35
N VAL A 273 18.06 -0.88 -5.89
CA VAL A 273 19.41 -1.03 -5.30
C VAL A 273 19.77 0.13 -4.39
N LEU A 274 19.27 1.34 -4.69
CA LEU A 274 19.37 2.46 -3.75
C LEU A 274 18.45 2.17 -2.56
N PRO A 275 18.96 2.11 -1.32
CA PRO A 275 18.18 1.84 -0.12
C PRO A 275 17.36 3.08 0.19
N ASN A 276 16.33 3.30 -0.61
CA ASN A 276 15.24 4.15 -0.26
C ASN A 276 14.18 3.16 0.24
N ASP A 277 13.98 3.09 1.56
CA ASP A 277 12.99 2.24 2.27
C ASP A 277 11.54 2.40 1.74
N ARG A 278 11.36 3.27 0.76
CA ARG A 278 10.16 3.69 0.06
C ARG A 278 9.66 2.73 -1.04
N CYS A 279 10.45 1.75 -1.50
CA CYS A 279 10.07 0.90 -2.67
C CYS A 279 9.77 -0.58 -2.35
N PHE A 280 10.15 -1.08 -1.17
CA PHE A 280 10.05 -2.52 -0.86
C PHE A 280 8.63 -2.98 -0.50
N SER A 281 7.77 -2.08 -0.01
CA SER A 281 6.51 -2.49 0.59
C SER A 281 5.28 -2.21 -0.30
N VAL A 282 4.50 -3.28 -0.53
CA VAL A 282 3.02 -3.30 -0.71
C VAL A 282 2.48 -3.72 -2.10
N SER A 283 3.27 -4.12 -3.09
CA SER A 283 2.68 -4.81 -4.26
C SER A 283 3.55 -5.92 -4.83
N LEU A 284 2.95 -7.07 -5.12
CA LEU A 284 3.56 -8.23 -5.82
C LEU A 284 4.25 -7.84 -7.14
N SER A 285 3.82 -6.72 -7.74
CA SER A 285 4.39 -6.13 -8.96
C SER A 285 5.74 -5.41 -8.79
N GLY A 286 6.14 -5.07 -7.56
CA GLY A 286 7.47 -4.52 -7.27
C GLY A 286 8.57 -5.58 -7.42
N PRO A 287 8.53 -6.69 -6.65
CA PRO A 287 9.52 -7.74 -6.76
C PRO A 287 9.50 -8.44 -8.12
N SER A 288 8.34 -8.58 -8.79
CA SER A 288 8.29 -9.19 -10.12
C SER A 288 9.03 -8.38 -11.19
N ARG A 289 8.99 -7.04 -11.14
CA ARG A 289 9.76 -6.15 -12.02
C ARG A 289 11.26 -6.24 -11.74
N PHE A 290 11.64 -6.34 -10.46
CA PHE A 290 13.03 -6.54 -10.07
C PHE A 290 13.60 -7.88 -10.57
N VAL A 291 12.84 -8.98 -10.40
CA VAL A 291 13.23 -10.30 -10.90
C VAL A 291 13.34 -10.30 -12.44
N GLN A 292 12.43 -9.62 -13.14
CA GLN A 292 12.52 -9.43 -14.59
C GLN A 292 13.81 -8.70 -14.99
N ALA A 293 14.13 -7.58 -14.33
CA ALA A 293 15.34 -6.81 -14.61
C ALA A 293 16.61 -7.64 -14.37
N LEU A 294 16.66 -8.37 -13.26
CA LEU A 294 17.76 -9.28 -12.94
C LEU A 294 17.92 -10.38 -13.98
N ALA A 295 16.83 -10.96 -14.48
CA ALA A 295 16.85 -11.97 -15.53
C ALA A 295 17.36 -11.41 -16.87
N ILE A 296 16.98 -10.17 -17.23
CA ILE A 296 17.50 -9.47 -18.44
C ILE A 296 19.01 -9.22 -18.31
N LEU A 297 19.46 -8.74 -17.14
CA LEU A 297 20.88 -8.50 -16.89
C LEU A 297 21.68 -9.82 -16.90
N ALA A 298 21.17 -10.87 -16.27
CA ALA A 298 21.79 -12.18 -16.28
C ALA A 298 21.92 -12.74 -17.71
N SER A 299 20.85 -12.62 -18.53
CA SER A 299 20.88 -13.00 -19.94
C SER A 299 21.93 -12.20 -20.73
N SER A 300 22.02 -10.89 -20.49
CA SER A 300 22.99 -10.02 -21.14
C SER A 300 24.45 -10.37 -20.76
N VAL A 301 24.71 -10.66 -19.49
CA VAL A 301 26.04 -11.09 -19.03
C VAL A 301 26.42 -12.45 -19.64
N MET A 302 25.49 -13.41 -19.66
CA MET A 302 25.70 -14.72 -20.29
C MET A 302 25.88 -14.62 -21.80
N PHE A 303 25.25 -13.62 -22.43
CA PHE A 303 25.42 -13.29 -23.84
C PHE A 303 26.85 -12.79 -24.12
N PHE A 304 27.37 -11.85 -23.31
CA PHE A 304 28.77 -11.38 -23.45
C PHE A 304 29.80 -12.47 -23.09
N ALA A 305 29.47 -13.39 -22.19
CA ALA A 305 30.32 -14.54 -21.85
C ALA A 305 30.28 -15.65 -22.91
N ASN A 306 29.55 -15.47 -24.01
CA ASN A 306 29.38 -16.42 -25.12
C ASN A 306 28.94 -17.83 -24.67
N THR A 307 28.03 -17.90 -23.68
CA THR A 307 27.51 -19.18 -23.18
C THR A 307 26.15 -19.48 -23.80
N GLU A 308 25.95 -20.64 -24.45
CA GLU A 308 24.68 -21.02 -25.11
C GLU A 308 23.44 -21.01 -24.19
N LYS A 309 23.64 -20.94 -22.87
CA LYS A 309 22.59 -20.95 -21.85
C LYS A 309 21.86 -19.62 -21.67
N TYR A 310 22.23 -18.53 -22.38
CA TYR A 310 21.57 -17.21 -22.25
C TYR A 310 20.08 -17.22 -22.66
N VAL A 311 19.63 -18.20 -23.44
CA VAL A 311 18.24 -18.29 -23.94
C VAL A 311 17.23 -18.54 -22.82
N LEU A 312 17.58 -19.38 -21.84
CA LEU A 312 16.69 -19.73 -20.73
C LEU A 312 16.27 -18.51 -19.88
N PRO A 313 17.19 -17.68 -19.35
CA PRO A 313 16.83 -16.46 -18.61
C PRO A 313 16.15 -15.41 -19.50
N MET A 314 16.45 -15.39 -20.81
CA MET A 314 15.78 -14.50 -21.76
C MET A 314 14.29 -14.82 -21.89
N VAL A 315 13.95 -16.09 -22.13
CA VAL A 315 12.54 -16.53 -22.23
C VAL A 315 11.82 -16.34 -20.90
N PHE A 316 12.50 -16.63 -19.79
CA PHE A 316 11.94 -16.39 -18.45
C PHE A 316 11.64 -14.91 -18.21
N ALA A 317 12.56 -14.01 -18.57
CA ALA A 317 12.34 -12.56 -18.50
C ALA A 317 11.19 -12.10 -19.41
N LEU A 318 11.04 -12.70 -20.59
CA LEU A 318 9.96 -12.38 -21.52
C LEU A 318 8.58 -12.76 -20.95
N LEU A 319 8.47 -13.98 -20.39
CA LEU A 319 7.26 -14.44 -19.71
C LEU A 319 6.89 -13.53 -18.54
N LEU A 320 7.88 -13.21 -17.68
CA LEU A 320 7.66 -12.27 -16.57
C LEU A 320 7.24 -10.88 -17.05
N GLY A 321 7.79 -10.40 -18.16
CA GLY A 321 7.41 -9.11 -18.76
C GLY A 321 5.97 -9.06 -19.22
N TRP A 322 5.48 -10.10 -19.91
CA TRP A 322 4.07 -10.19 -20.28
C TRP A 322 3.16 -10.37 -19.07
N MET A 323 3.59 -11.10 -18.05
CA MET A 323 2.86 -11.15 -16.78
C MET A 323 2.81 -9.78 -16.10
N ASN A 324 3.88 -8.99 -16.19
CA ASN A 324 3.91 -7.62 -15.67
C ASN A 324 2.99 -6.66 -16.43
N MET A 325 2.57 -6.96 -17.67
CA MET A 325 1.51 -6.19 -18.35
C MET A 325 0.19 -6.16 -17.58
N LEU A 326 -0.09 -7.22 -16.81
CA LEU A 326 -1.28 -7.29 -15.97
C LEU A 326 -1.31 -6.17 -14.93
N TYR A 327 -0.17 -5.64 -14.49
CA TYR A 327 -0.13 -4.48 -13.59
C TYR A 327 -0.86 -3.27 -14.18
N TYR A 328 -0.68 -3.00 -15.48
CA TYR A 328 -1.30 -1.84 -16.12
C TYR A 328 -2.81 -1.97 -16.29
N THR A 329 -3.36 -3.18 -16.24
CA THR A 329 -4.82 -3.40 -16.27
C THR A 329 -5.52 -2.86 -15.03
N ARG A 330 -4.78 -2.55 -13.95
CA ARG A 330 -5.33 -1.92 -12.73
C ARG A 330 -5.95 -0.55 -12.98
N GLY A 331 -5.51 0.19 -13.99
CA GLY A 331 -6.06 1.51 -14.32
C GLY A 331 -7.53 1.48 -14.74
N CYS A 332 -8.04 0.33 -15.17
CA CYS A 332 -9.46 0.10 -15.42
C CYS A 332 -10.16 -0.38 -14.15
N GLN A 333 -11.29 0.23 -13.77
CA GLN A 333 -12.00 -0.10 -12.53
C GLN A 333 -12.47 -1.55 -12.48
N GLN A 334 -13.12 -2.04 -13.54
CA GLN A 334 -13.68 -3.40 -13.56
C GLN A 334 -12.59 -4.47 -13.56
N THR A 335 -11.59 -4.33 -14.45
CA THR A 335 -10.47 -5.27 -14.56
C THR A 335 -9.57 -5.25 -13.33
N GLY A 336 -9.34 -4.06 -12.76
CA GLY A 336 -8.51 -3.90 -11.59
C GLY A 336 -9.08 -4.57 -10.33
N ILE A 337 -10.40 -4.50 -10.12
CA ILE A 337 -11.07 -5.21 -9.01
C ILE A 337 -10.89 -6.72 -9.16
N CYS A 338 -11.11 -7.26 -10.37
CA CYS A 338 -10.91 -8.69 -10.66
C CYS A 338 -9.45 -9.12 -10.41
N LEU A 339 -8.48 -8.30 -10.84
CA LEU A 339 -7.07 -8.60 -10.67
C LEU A 339 -6.63 -8.58 -9.19
N VAL A 340 -7.12 -7.63 -8.41
CA VAL A 340 -6.88 -7.58 -6.96
C VAL A 340 -7.41 -8.84 -6.28
N MET A 341 -8.59 -9.31 -6.70
CA MET A 341 -9.20 -10.52 -6.17
C MET A 341 -8.35 -11.75 -6.50
N ILE A 342 -7.99 -11.93 -7.78
CA ILE A 342 -7.12 -13.03 -8.22
C ILE A 342 -5.78 -13.02 -7.48
N GLN A 343 -5.13 -11.85 -7.35
CA GLN A 343 -3.84 -11.75 -6.67
C GLN A 343 -3.91 -12.17 -5.21
N LYS A 344 -4.96 -11.77 -4.48
CA LYS A 344 -5.14 -12.15 -3.07
C LYS A 344 -5.39 -13.63 -2.92
N VAL A 345 -6.26 -14.18 -3.75
CA VAL A 345 -6.62 -15.60 -3.79
C VAL A 345 -5.39 -16.46 -4.09
N ILE A 346 -4.62 -16.09 -5.11
CA ILE A 346 -3.38 -16.81 -5.48
C ILE A 346 -2.35 -16.73 -4.35
N LEU A 347 -2.08 -15.54 -3.79
CA LEU A 347 -0.97 -15.40 -2.85
C LEU A 347 -1.24 -16.04 -1.49
N LYS A 348 -2.47 -15.93 -0.97
CA LYS A 348 -2.82 -16.39 0.38
C LYS A 348 -3.16 -17.89 0.39
N ASP A 349 -3.97 -18.34 -0.57
CA ASP A 349 -4.62 -19.65 -0.47
C ASP A 349 -3.94 -20.69 -1.37
N LEU A 350 -3.41 -20.28 -2.53
CA LEU A 350 -2.69 -21.21 -3.42
C LEU A 350 -1.39 -21.71 -2.79
N TRP A 351 -0.71 -20.93 -1.93
CA TRP A 351 0.57 -21.37 -1.36
C TRP A 351 0.44 -22.55 -0.41
N HIS A 352 -0.54 -22.50 0.50
CA HIS A 352 -0.83 -23.60 1.41
C HIS A 352 -1.23 -24.86 0.65
N PHE A 353 -2.03 -24.68 -0.41
CA PHE A 353 -2.43 -25.75 -1.30
C PHE A 353 -1.26 -26.35 -2.08
N LEU A 354 -0.42 -25.50 -2.67
CA LEU A 354 0.73 -25.91 -3.47
C LEU A 354 1.70 -26.74 -2.63
N MET A 355 1.87 -26.42 -1.34
CA MET A 355 2.67 -27.24 -0.43
C MET A 355 2.09 -28.64 -0.23
N LEU A 356 0.78 -28.75 0.01
CA LEU A 356 0.10 -30.05 0.13
C LEU A 356 0.20 -30.86 -1.18
N TYR A 357 0.01 -30.20 -2.32
CA TYR A 357 0.16 -30.81 -3.64
C TYR A 357 1.60 -31.29 -3.90
N VAL A 358 2.61 -30.50 -3.55
CA VAL A 358 4.03 -30.90 -3.72
C VAL A 358 4.38 -32.08 -2.82
N ILE A 359 3.88 -32.12 -1.57
CA ILE A 359 4.07 -33.27 -0.67
C ILE A 359 3.46 -34.53 -1.29
N LEU A 360 2.25 -34.42 -1.84
CA LEU A 360 1.58 -35.51 -2.54
C LEU A 360 2.37 -35.95 -3.78
N LEU A 361 2.78 -35.00 -4.62
CA LEU A 361 3.52 -35.28 -5.85
C LEU A 361 4.84 -36.00 -5.57
N VAL A 362 5.61 -35.54 -4.59
CA VAL A 362 6.87 -36.19 -4.19
C VAL A 362 6.61 -37.57 -3.58
N GLY A 363 5.59 -37.72 -2.72
CA GLY A 363 5.25 -39.00 -2.11
C GLY A 363 4.90 -40.07 -3.15
N PHE A 364 4.06 -39.74 -4.13
CA PHE A 364 3.70 -40.68 -5.20
C PHE A 364 4.85 -40.88 -6.20
N ALA A 365 5.63 -39.85 -6.51
CA ALA A 365 6.83 -39.99 -7.35
C ALA A 365 7.89 -40.92 -6.73
N THR A 366 8.05 -40.91 -5.39
CA THR A 366 8.95 -41.86 -4.71
C THR A 366 8.42 -43.30 -4.75
N GLY A 367 7.10 -43.49 -4.70
CA GLY A 367 6.47 -44.82 -4.73
C GLY A 367 6.51 -45.48 -6.12
N GLU A 368 6.49 -44.68 -7.19
CA GLU A 368 6.59 -45.16 -8.57
C GLU A 368 8.02 -45.25 -9.11
N CYS A 369 9.00 -44.68 -8.39
CA CYS A 369 10.39 -44.75 -8.83
C CYS A 369 10.86 -46.22 -8.76
N PRO A 370 11.32 -46.81 -9.88
CA PRO A 370 11.79 -48.19 -9.88
C PRO A 370 12.94 -48.33 -8.87
N GLY A 371 12.78 -49.27 -7.94
CA GLY A 371 13.74 -49.51 -6.87
C GLY A 371 15.15 -49.80 -7.40
N LYS A 372 16.14 -49.26 -6.68
CA LYS A 372 17.59 -49.38 -6.90
C LYS A 372 18.02 -50.75 -7.43
N GLY A 373 18.60 -50.76 -8.63
CA GLY A 373 19.40 -51.85 -9.15
C GLY A 373 20.87 -51.47 -9.08
N SER A 374 21.49 -51.71 -7.92
CA SER A 374 22.93 -51.78 -7.65
C SER A 374 23.89 -51.26 -8.75
N ASP A 375 24.38 -50.02 -8.62
CA ASP A 375 25.79 -49.67 -8.85
C ASP A 375 26.15 -48.25 -8.35
N ASP A 376 27.34 -48.10 -7.78
CA ASP A 376 27.80 -46.98 -6.92
C ASP A 376 28.09 -45.62 -7.62
N SER A 377 27.31 -45.24 -8.63
CA SER A 377 27.39 -43.90 -9.27
C SER A 377 26.04 -43.16 -9.33
N GLU A 378 25.12 -43.55 -8.43
CA GLU A 378 23.68 -43.44 -8.64
C GLU A 378 22.97 -42.20 -8.08
N ASP A 379 23.56 -41.39 -7.20
CA ASP A 379 22.77 -40.35 -6.51
C ASP A 379 22.17 -39.32 -7.48
N ARG A 380 22.96 -38.82 -8.45
CA ARG A 380 22.42 -37.90 -9.48
C ARG A 380 21.40 -38.58 -10.39
N ALA A 381 21.58 -39.87 -10.68
CA ALA A 381 20.67 -40.65 -11.52
C ALA A 381 19.32 -40.85 -10.81
N VAL A 382 19.33 -41.18 -9.52
CA VAL A 382 18.13 -41.35 -8.68
C VAL A 382 17.35 -40.04 -8.57
N TYR A 383 18.01 -38.91 -8.29
CA TYR A 383 17.34 -37.61 -8.24
C TYR A 383 16.79 -37.20 -9.61
N SER A 384 17.51 -37.48 -10.70
CA SER A 384 17.04 -37.19 -12.05
C SER A 384 15.85 -38.07 -12.48
N GLY A 385 15.81 -39.33 -12.04
CA GLY A 385 14.71 -40.26 -12.26
C GLY A 385 13.46 -39.84 -11.49
N LEU A 386 13.60 -39.50 -10.21
CA LEU A 386 12.51 -39.01 -9.38
C LEU A 386 11.90 -37.71 -9.94
N LEU A 387 12.74 -36.78 -10.39
CA LEU A 387 12.27 -35.52 -11.00
C LEU A 387 11.52 -35.81 -12.31
N ARG A 388 12.00 -36.76 -13.12
CA ARG A 388 11.32 -37.17 -14.35
C ARG A 388 9.96 -37.80 -14.09
N THR A 389 9.84 -38.68 -13.09
CA THR A 389 8.56 -39.29 -12.66
C THR A 389 7.61 -38.23 -12.09
N ALA A 390 8.11 -37.32 -11.24
CA ALA A 390 7.32 -36.22 -10.70
C ALA A 390 6.79 -35.28 -11.82
N LEU A 391 7.60 -34.99 -12.84
CA LEU A 391 7.14 -34.21 -14.01
C LEU A 391 6.10 -34.95 -14.84
N LEU A 392 6.19 -36.27 -14.95
CA LEU A 392 5.22 -37.10 -15.67
C LEU A 392 3.88 -37.15 -14.94
N LEU A 393 3.90 -37.34 -13.62
CA LEU A 393 2.71 -37.22 -12.76
C LEU A 393 2.10 -35.82 -12.81
N PHE A 394 2.93 -34.76 -12.79
CA PHE A 394 2.46 -33.39 -12.93
C PHE A 394 1.75 -33.16 -14.29
N ARG A 395 2.36 -33.63 -15.39
CA ARG A 395 1.72 -33.59 -16.73
C ARG A 395 0.37 -34.30 -16.74
N PHE A 396 0.29 -35.43 -16.05
CA PHE A 396 -0.95 -36.17 -15.90
C PHE A 396 -2.02 -35.36 -15.16
N THR A 397 -1.68 -34.66 -14.08
CA THR A 397 -2.66 -33.83 -13.34
C THR A 397 -3.21 -32.64 -14.14
N ILE A 398 -2.46 -32.14 -15.13
CA ILE A 398 -2.93 -31.10 -16.06
C ILE A 398 -3.83 -31.68 -17.17
N GLY A 399 -3.79 -32.99 -17.39
CA GLY A 399 -4.48 -33.69 -18.47
C GLY A 399 -3.67 -33.82 -19.76
N MET A 400 -2.34 -33.61 -19.71
CA MET A 400 -1.41 -33.78 -20.84
C MET A 400 -0.55 -35.04 -20.72
N GLY A 401 -0.83 -35.92 -19.75
CA GLY A 401 -0.08 -37.15 -19.54
C GLY A 401 -0.65 -38.29 -20.35
N ASP A 402 0.15 -38.85 -21.26
CA ASP A 402 -0.15 -40.14 -21.88
C ASP A 402 0.25 -41.27 -20.93
N LEU A 403 -0.66 -42.20 -20.69
CA LEU A 403 -0.36 -43.47 -20.02
C LEU A 403 0.37 -44.35 -21.03
N GLU A 404 1.65 -44.11 -21.24
CA GLU A 404 2.49 -45.06 -21.96
C GLU A 404 2.60 -46.34 -21.11
N TYR A 405 1.80 -47.34 -21.48
CA TYR A 405 1.81 -48.66 -20.87
C TYR A 405 3.15 -49.33 -21.14
N ASN A 406 4.05 -49.27 -20.15
CA ASN A 406 5.34 -49.92 -20.27
C ASN A 406 5.19 -51.40 -19.87
N GLU A 407 5.15 -52.29 -20.86
CA GLU A 407 5.01 -53.75 -20.72
C GLU A 407 6.14 -54.40 -19.89
N ASN A 408 7.22 -53.67 -19.62
CA ASN A 408 8.44 -54.18 -18.98
C ASN A 408 8.48 -54.10 -17.44
N LEU A 409 7.42 -53.65 -16.78
CA LEU A 409 7.37 -53.58 -15.31
C LEU A 409 6.68 -54.82 -14.73
N LYS A 410 7.45 -55.62 -13.95
CA LYS A 410 7.01 -56.86 -13.26
C LYS A 410 5.75 -56.71 -12.39
N HIS A 411 5.38 -55.47 -12.03
CA HIS A 411 4.16 -55.13 -11.29
C HIS A 411 3.30 -54.06 -12.00
N SER A 412 3.13 -54.19 -13.32
CA SER A 412 2.36 -53.25 -14.18
C SER A 412 0.99 -52.85 -13.59
N TYR A 413 0.24 -53.79 -13.01
CA TYR A 413 -1.05 -53.53 -12.37
C TYR A 413 -0.97 -52.62 -11.12
N THR A 414 0.10 -52.71 -10.33
CA THR A 414 0.25 -51.93 -9.10
C THR A 414 0.59 -50.47 -9.37
N ALA A 415 1.41 -50.21 -10.40
CA ALA A 415 1.75 -48.85 -10.83
C ALA A 415 0.52 -48.15 -11.41
N MET A 416 -0.26 -48.83 -12.26
CA MET A 416 -1.49 -48.26 -12.82
C MET A 416 -2.51 -47.90 -11.74
N LEU A 417 -2.66 -48.76 -10.72
CA LEU A 417 -3.54 -48.48 -9.58
C LEU A 417 -3.05 -47.30 -8.73
N LEU A 418 -1.74 -47.15 -8.56
CA LEU A 418 -1.13 -46.05 -7.82
C LEU A 418 -1.32 -44.70 -8.53
N VAL A 419 -1.11 -44.66 -9.86
CA VAL A 419 -1.41 -43.47 -10.69
C VAL A 419 -2.90 -43.13 -10.61
N LEU A 420 -3.79 -44.11 -10.75
CA LEU A 420 -5.24 -43.87 -10.67
C LEU A 420 -5.65 -43.30 -9.31
N LEU A 421 -5.11 -43.84 -8.21
CA LEU A 421 -5.35 -43.35 -6.86
C LEU A 421 -4.84 -41.91 -6.69
N PHE A 422 -3.62 -41.63 -7.17
CA PHE A 422 -3.04 -40.29 -7.16
C PHE A 422 -3.94 -39.28 -7.85
N VAL A 423 -4.49 -39.65 -9.00
CA VAL A 423 -5.36 -38.79 -9.81
C VAL A 423 -6.66 -38.48 -9.09
N ILE A 424 -7.34 -39.52 -8.57
CA ILE A 424 -8.59 -39.35 -7.82
C ILE A 424 -8.35 -38.48 -6.58
N LEU A 425 -7.29 -38.77 -5.82
CA LEU A 425 -6.96 -38.02 -4.60
C LEU A 425 -6.62 -36.56 -4.92
N THR A 426 -5.85 -36.32 -5.98
CA THR A 426 -5.51 -34.97 -6.45
C THR A 426 -6.75 -34.19 -6.89
N TYR A 427 -7.68 -34.82 -7.63
CA TYR A 427 -8.93 -34.18 -8.04
C TYR A 427 -9.83 -33.84 -6.85
N ILE A 428 -9.97 -34.75 -5.87
CA ILE A 428 -10.71 -34.48 -4.64
C ILE A 428 -10.09 -33.30 -3.88
N LEU A 429 -8.76 -33.28 -3.78
CA LEU A 429 -8.02 -32.22 -3.10
C LEU A 429 -8.15 -30.87 -3.82
N LEU A 430 -8.04 -30.84 -5.15
CA LEU A 430 -8.27 -29.64 -5.98
C LEU A 430 -9.70 -29.11 -5.83
N LEU A 431 -10.71 -29.99 -5.88
CA LEU A 431 -12.12 -29.62 -5.84
C LEU A 431 -12.54 -29.11 -4.46
N ASN A 432 -12.14 -29.80 -3.39
CA ASN A 432 -12.40 -29.35 -2.01
C ASN A 432 -11.79 -27.98 -1.73
N MET A 433 -10.62 -27.71 -2.32
CA MET A 433 -9.92 -26.44 -2.17
C MET A 433 -10.58 -25.33 -2.99
N LEU A 434 -11.00 -25.60 -4.22
CA LEU A 434 -11.76 -24.64 -5.04
C LEU A 434 -13.04 -24.20 -4.32
N ILE A 435 -13.75 -25.13 -3.69
CA ILE A 435 -14.99 -24.84 -2.95
C ILE A 435 -14.71 -23.98 -1.71
N ALA A 436 -13.72 -24.35 -0.89
CA ALA A 436 -13.35 -23.59 0.30
C ALA A 436 -12.90 -22.16 -0.06
N LEU A 437 -12.08 -22.04 -1.10
CA LEU A 437 -11.53 -20.78 -1.58
C LEU A 437 -12.62 -19.88 -2.16
N MET A 438 -13.49 -20.38 -3.03
CA MET A 438 -14.54 -19.56 -3.64
C MET A 438 -15.60 -19.10 -2.63
N SER A 439 -15.86 -19.87 -1.56
CA SER A 439 -16.86 -19.50 -0.55
C SER A 439 -16.37 -18.39 0.40
N GLU A 440 -15.19 -18.56 0.99
CA GLU A 440 -14.69 -17.63 2.03
C GLU A 440 -14.03 -16.39 1.40
N THR A 441 -13.24 -16.57 0.34
CA THR A 441 -12.53 -15.43 -0.25
C THR A 441 -13.43 -14.52 -1.07
N VAL A 442 -14.42 -15.03 -1.80
CA VAL A 442 -15.28 -14.14 -2.62
C VAL A 442 -16.16 -13.28 -1.72
N THR A 443 -16.66 -13.83 -0.61
CA THR A 443 -17.52 -13.10 0.34
C THR A 443 -16.74 -12.02 1.09
N ASP A 444 -15.51 -12.30 1.53
CA ASP A 444 -14.65 -11.31 2.17
C ASP A 444 -14.05 -10.32 1.16
N VAL A 445 -13.51 -10.82 0.05
CA VAL A 445 -12.85 -9.99 -0.96
C VAL A 445 -13.87 -9.10 -1.68
N SER A 446 -15.12 -9.52 -1.90
CA SER A 446 -16.13 -8.62 -2.50
C SER A 446 -16.33 -7.33 -1.70
N LYS A 447 -16.34 -7.41 -0.35
CA LYS A 447 -16.46 -6.24 0.53
C LYS A 447 -15.22 -5.34 0.53
N TYR A 448 -14.03 -5.92 0.48
CA TYR A 448 -12.76 -5.18 0.57
C TYR A 448 -12.10 -4.88 -0.78
N SER A 449 -12.54 -5.48 -1.88
CA SER A 449 -11.85 -5.42 -3.18
C SER A 449 -11.89 -4.03 -3.79
N GLN A 450 -13.00 -3.30 -3.64
CA GLN A 450 -13.12 -1.94 -4.15
C GLN A 450 -12.16 -0.99 -3.42
N SER A 451 -12.11 -1.04 -2.10
CA SER A 451 -11.23 -0.18 -1.30
C SER A 451 -9.75 -0.55 -1.47
N VAL A 452 -9.43 -1.84 -1.64
CA VAL A 452 -8.08 -2.33 -1.95
C VAL A 452 -7.65 -1.98 -3.37
N TRP A 453 -8.56 -2.07 -4.35
CA TRP A 453 -8.29 -1.64 -5.72
C TRP A 453 -7.95 -0.15 -5.75
N GLN A 454 -8.76 0.68 -5.09
CA GLN A 454 -8.44 2.10 -5.00
C GLN A 454 -7.07 2.31 -4.36
N LEU A 455 -6.68 1.56 -3.33
CA LEU A 455 -5.33 1.60 -2.74
C LEU A 455 -4.20 1.26 -3.73
N GLN A 456 -4.39 0.27 -4.58
CA GLN A 456 -3.36 -0.23 -5.51
C GLN A 456 -3.21 0.61 -6.78
N VAL A 457 -4.28 1.28 -7.23
CA VAL A 457 -4.26 2.21 -8.38
C VAL A 457 -3.56 3.53 -8.03
N ARG A 458 -3.34 3.80 -6.74
CA ARG A 458 -2.95 5.12 -6.26
C ARG A 458 -1.43 5.40 -6.33
N PRO A 459 -1.05 6.66 -6.56
CA PRO A 459 0.16 7.11 -7.27
C PRO A 459 1.47 7.07 -6.46
N ARG A 460 1.71 6.03 -5.68
CA ARG A 460 3.01 5.91 -4.98
C ARG A 460 4.20 5.90 -5.94
N ASP A 461 4.03 5.30 -7.12
CA ASP A 461 5.07 5.21 -8.16
C ASP A 461 5.17 6.48 -9.04
N TRP A 462 4.16 7.35 -9.01
CA TRP A 462 4.00 8.45 -9.98
C TRP A 462 4.21 9.85 -9.39
N ASP A 463 4.04 10.00 -8.08
CA ASP A 463 4.31 11.26 -7.37
C ASP A 463 5.79 11.45 -7.01
N GLY A 464 6.65 10.47 -7.32
CA GLY A 464 8.11 10.59 -7.27
C GLY A 464 8.62 11.67 -8.23
N GLY A 465 8.65 12.90 -7.73
CA GLY A 465 9.01 14.13 -8.45
C GLY A 465 10.49 14.23 -8.76
N HIS A 466 11.00 13.40 -9.66
CA HIS A 466 12.38 13.52 -10.14
C HIS A 466 12.56 13.78 -11.63
N SER A 467 11.49 13.89 -12.43
CA SER A 467 11.66 14.19 -13.86
C SER A 467 11.08 15.52 -14.34
N TRP A 468 9.98 16.05 -13.78
CA TRP A 468 9.40 17.32 -14.23
C TRP A 468 8.79 18.11 -13.05
N PRO A 469 9.00 19.44 -12.97
CA PRO A 469 8.53 20.24 -11.83
C PRO A 469 7.01 20.33 -11.84
N SER A 470 6.36 19.76 -10.83
CA SER A 470 4.98 20.07 -10.45
C SER A 470 4.92 21.49 -9.84
N ARG A 471 5.35 22.50 -10.60
CA ARG A 471 5.04 23.92 -10.34
C ARG A 471 3.99 24.34 -11.35
N GLY A 472 2.73 24.19 -10.97
CA GLY A 472 1.63 24.61 -11.84
C GLY A 472 0.31 24.40 -11.14
N LEU A 473 0.06 25.20 -10.10
CA LEU A 473 -1.23 25.70 -9.62
C LEU A 473 -1.08 26.26 -8.20
N ASN A 474 -0.07 27.11 -7.97
CA ASN A 474 -0.25 28.12 -6.93
C ASN A 474 -1.15 29.18 -7.56
N GLY A 475 -2.33 29.34 -6.98
CA GLY A 475 -3.19 30.48 -7.23
C GLY A 475 -2.35 31.74 -7.24
N THR A 476 -2.67 32.61 -8.21
CA THR A 476 -2.18 33.97 -8.28
C THR A 476 -2.17 34.57 -6.88
N ARG A 477 -0.95 34.73 -6.33
CA ARG A 477 -0.68 35.51 -5.14
C ARG A 477 -1.05 36.95 -5.51
N SER A 478 -2.31 37.33 -5.28
CA SER A 478 -2.71 38.72 -5.35
C SER A 478 -1.87 39.44 -4.30
N LYS A 479 -1.02 40.34 -4.79
CA LYS A 479 -0.32 41.30 -3.96
C LYS A 479 -1.38 42.01 -3.11
N GLU A 480 -1.16 42.06 -1.80
CA GLU A 480 -1.78 43.06 -0.94
C GLU A 480 -1.65 44.45 -1.58
N PRO A 481 -2.68 45.29 -1.47
CA PRO A 481 -2.45 46.69 -1.19
C PRO A 481 -2.89 47.02 0.23
N ALA A 482 -2.07 47.87 0.83
CA ALA A 482 -2.25 48.54 2.10
C ALA A 482 -3.68 49.11 2.26
N GLY A 483 -4.16 49.10 3.50
CA GLY A 483 -5.52 49.47 3.83
C GLY A 483 -5.89 50.92 3.59
N GLU A 484 -7.20 51.18 3.57
CA GLU A 484 -7.83 52.31 4.25
C GLU A 484 -9.37 52.19 4.19
N LYS A 485 -9.99 52.55 5.33
CA LYS A 485 -11.31 53.19 5.49
C LYS A 485 -12.60 52.42 5.17
N MET A 486 -13.13 51.79 6.22
CA MET A 486 -14.36 52.23 6.93
C MET A 486 -15.33 53.12 6.12
N TYR A 487 -16.49 52.60 5.72
CA TYR A 487 -17.76 53.33 5.74
C TYR A 487 -18.95 52.37 5.90
N SER A 488 -19.78 52.71 6.89
CA SER A 488 -21.12 52.21 7.11
C SER A 488 -22.13 52.86 6.14
N SER A 489 -23.01 52.04 5.58
CA SER A 489 -24.41 52.37 5.22
C SER A 489 -25.03 51.05 4.78
N GLY A 490 -26.11 50.53 5.36
CA GLY A 490 -27.37 51.19 5.65
C GLY A 490 -28.44 50.44 4.86
N PHE A 491 -29.44 49.93 5.58
CA PHE A 491 -30.68 49.32 5.09
C PHE A 491 -31.24 49.97 3.81
N SER A 492 -31.84 49.19 2.90
CA SER A 492 -33.30 49.16 2.78
C SER A 492 -33.82 48.08 1.82
N CYS A 493 -34.95 47.53 2.23
CA CYS A 493 -35.88 46.70 1.49
C CYS A 493 -36.56 47.52 0.39
N GLY A 494 -36.87 46.91 -0.76
CA GLY A 494 -37.52 47.58 -1.89
C GLY A 494 -38.32 46.61 -2.74
N VAL A 495 -39.56 46.36 -2.31
CA VAL A 495 -40.66 45.84 -3.12
C VAL A 495 -41.03 46.88 -4.19
N LEU A 496 -41.24 46.46 -5.43
CA LEU A 496 -42.18 46.94 -6.46
C LEU A 496 -41.77 46.22 -7.77
N GLY A 497 -42.61 45.54 -8.54
CA GLY A 497 -44.01 45.82 -8.84
C GLY A 497 -44.09 46.53 -10.21
N ALA A 498 -44.53 45.78 -11.23
CA ALA A 498 -45.04 46.22 -12.54
C ALA A 498 -44.09 46.98 -13.50
N LEU A 499 -43.67 46.28 -14.56
CA LEU A 499 -44.11 46.52 -15.95
C LEU A 499 -43.65 45.36 -16.85
#